data_AF-A0A7J9PC25-F1
#
_entry.id   AF-A0A7J9PC25-F1
#
_cell.length_a   1.000
_cell.length_b   1.000
_cell.length_c   1.000
_cell.angle_alpha   90.00
_cell.angle_beta   90.00
_cell.angle_gamma   90.00
#
_symmetry.space_group_name_H-M   'P 1'
#
loop_
_entity.id
_entity.type
_entity.pdbx_description
1 polymer ?
#
loop_
_entity_poly.entity_id
_entity_poly.type
_entity_poly.pdbx_seq_one_letter_code
_entity_poly.pdbx_strand_id
1 'polypeptide(L)'
;MAETPKCTCGNHGVMNKKEKIIFACSGASNVGELSNAASVKLTKEGFGNKACTASLAIKTPSVMERVENAGEIVVIDGCPVSCAKRIADNSGVKVDQYVIITELGINKIGDMDILDEDLTKTVSAVKAGKSVCLDRKREDHKGSGCNCGCNSNQIEK
;
A
#
# COMPACT_ATOMS: atom_id res chain seq x y z
N MET A 1 7.59 30.75 19.45
CA MET A 1 6.98 29.93 18.40
C MET A 1 7.87 28.72 18.22
N ALA A 2 7.41 27.52 18.60
CA ALA A 2 8.23 26.31 18.43
C ALA A 2 8.30 26.00 16.94
N GLU A 3 9.51 25.82 16.41
CA GLU A 3 9.72 25.41 15.02
C GLU A 3 9.01 24.08 14.77
N THR A 4 8.26 23.97 13.67
CA THR A 4 7.59 22.72 13.33
C THR A 4 8.65 21.69 12.93
N PRO A 5 8.76 20.54 13.60
CA PRO A 5 9.80 19.55 13.31
C PRO A 5 9.67 19.06 11.86
N LYS A 6 10.74 19.22 11.07
CA LYS A 6 10.79 18.78 9.67
C LYS A 6 11.12 17.29 9.59
N CYS A 7 10.28 16.52 8.93
CA CYS A 7 10.55 15.10 8.66
C CYS A 7 11.51 14.95 7.47
N THR A 8 12.68 14.34 7.68
CA THR A 8 13.69 14.09 6.62
C THR A 8 13.16 13.17 5.51
N CYS A 9 12.19 12.31 5.80
CA CYS A 9 11.60 11.39 4.83
C CYS A 9 10.81 12.11 3.71
N GLY A 10 10.43 13.38 3.91
CA GLY A 10 9.80 14.22 2.87
C GLY A 10 10.77 14.76 1.82
N ASN A 11 12.08 14.56 1.98
CA ASN A 11 13.11 15.17 1.14
C ASN A 11 13.70 14.20 0.09
N HIS A 12 13.02 13.09 -0.21
CA HIS A 12 13.44 12.12 -1.23
C HIS A 12 13.15 12.65 -2.64
N GLY A 13 14.04 13.53 -3.14
CA GLY A 13 14.16 13.84 -4.57
C GLY A 13 12.96 14.54 -5.20
N VAL A 14 13.17 15.01 -6.43
CA VAL A 14 12.15 15.65 -7.26
C VAL A 14 11.04 14.64 -7.55
N MET A 15 9.85 14.85 -6.96
CA MET A 15 8.64 14.10 -7.27
C MET A 15 8.35 14.21 -8.76
N ASN A 16 8.53 13.12 -9.51
CA ASN A 16 8.05 13.03 -10.88
C ASN A 16 6.56 12.71 -10.84
N LYS A 17 5.76 13.32 -11.73
CA LYS A 17 4.28 13.25 -11.81
C LYS A 17 3.68 11.85 -12.09
N LYS A 18 4.43 10.76 -11.85
CA LYS A 18 4.07 9.35 -12.05
C LYS A 18 4.57 8.43 -10.94
N GLU A 19 5.00 8.97 -9.80
CA GLU A 19 5.55 8.17 -8.72
C GLU A 19 4.45 7.41 -7.97
N LYS A 20 4.69 6.12 -7.69
CA LYS A 20 3.81 5.33 -6.81
C LYS A 20 4.20 5.58 -5.36
N ILE A 21 3.22 5.81 -4.49
CA ILE A 21 3.45 5.88 -3.05
C ILE A 21 2.93 4.60 -2.41
N ILE A 22 3.75 3.99 -1.55
CA ILE A 22 3.43 2.74 -0.87
C ILE A 22 3.19 3.02 0.61
N PHE A 23 1.96 2.79 1.07
CA PHE A 23 1.63 2.72 2.49
C PHE A 23 1.50 1.26 2.91
N ALA A 24 2.11 0.91 4.03
CA ALA A 24 2.12 -0.46 4.53
C ALA A 24 1.63 -0.50 5.98
N CYS A 25 0.98 -1.60 6.34
CA CYS A 25 0.83 -1.98 7.75
C CYS A 25 2.21 -2.29 8.34
N SER A 26 2.39 -1.99 9.62
CA SER A 26 3.61 -2.28 10.39
C SER A 26 3.18 -2.58 11.84
N GLY A 27 2.35 -3.61 11.99
CA GLY A 27 1.76 -4.02 13.26
C GLY A 27 2.43 -5.26 13.84
N ALA A 28 2.16 -5.55 15.12
CA ALA A 28 2.78 -6.63 15.88
C ALA A 28 2.31 -8.05 15.49
N SER A 29 2.66 -8.49 14.28
CA SER A 29 2.41 -9.85 13.75
C SER A 29 3.26 -10.09 12.51
N ASN A 30 3.42 -11.36 12.11
CA ASN A 30 4.23 -11.77 10.96
C ASN A 30 3.76 -11.06 9.69
N VAL A 31 2.45 -10.98 9.45
CA VAL A 31 1.88 -10.30 8.29
C VAL A 31 2.01 -8.78 8.36
N GLY A 32 2.14 -8.21 9.57
CA GLY A 32 2.42 -6.79 9.78
C GLY A 32 3.86 -6.44 9.41
N GLU A 33 4.82 -7.23 9.91
CA GLU A 33 6.23 -7.07 9.55
C GLU A 33 6.49 -7.42 8.08
N LEU A 34 5.86 -8.47 7.56
CA LEU A 34 5.91 -8.85 6.15
C LEU A 34 5.41 -7.74 5.23
N SER A 35 4.30 -7.08 5.59
CA SER A 35 3.80 -5.90 4.87
C SER A 35 4.82 -4.77 4.84
N ASN A 36 5.45 -4.49 5.98
CA ASN A 36 6.50 -3.49 6.07
C ASN A 36 7.73 -3.87 5.22
N ALA A 37 8.24 -5.09 5.38
CA ALA A 37 9.39 -5.61 4.64
C ALA A 37 9.15 -5.63 3.13
N ALA A 38 7.96 -6.03 2.68
CA ALA A 38 7.57 -5.98 1.27
C ALA A 38 7.64 -4.55 0.71
N SER A 39 7.12 -3.57 1.46
CA SER A 39 7.18 -2.16 1.02
C SER A 39 8.62 -1.61 0.96
N VAL A 40 9.51 -2.03 1.87
CA VAL A 40 10.93 -1.69 1.83
C VAL A 40 11.60 -2.30 0.60
N LYS A 41 11.35 -3.59 0.32
CA LYS A 41 11.90 -4.29 -0.84
C LYS A 41 11.42 -3.65 -2.15
N LEU A 42 10.12 -3.38 -2.29
CA LEU A 42 9.54 -2.67 -3.44
C LEU A 42 10.17 -1.29 -3.66
N THR A 43 10.47 -0.57 -2.57
CA THR A 43 11.13 0.73 -2.65
C THR A 43 12.57 0.62 -3.14
N LYS A 44 13.33 -0.33 -2.59
CA LYS A 44 14.71 -0.60 -3.04
C LYS A 44 14.79 -1.06 -4.49
N GLU A 45 13.75 -1.75 -4.97
CA GLU A 45 13.63 -2.20 -6.36
C GLU A 45 13.08 -1.13 -7.32
N GLY A 46 12.77 0.08 -6.83
CA GLY A 46 12.30 1.20 -7.66
C GLY A 46 10.84 1.07 -8.14
N PHE A 47 10.04 0.19 -7.54
CA PHE A 47 8.62 0.04 -7.91
C PHE A 47 7.77 1.27 -7.52
N GLY A 48 8.12 1.89 -6.39
CA GLY A 48 7.46 3.05 -5.80
C GLY A 48 8.18 3.48 -4.53
N ASN A 49 7.76 4.58 -3.91
CA ASN A 49 8.38 5.09 -2.69
C ASN A 49 7.51 4.82 -1.47
N LYS A 50 8.05 4.09 -0.49
CA LYS A 50 7.43 3.92 0.82
C LYS A 50 7.21 5.28 1.49
N ALA A 51 6.05 5.45 2.10
CA ALA A 51 5.74 6.55 3.00
C ALA A 51 5.28 6.04 4.37
N CYS A 52 5.36 6.90 5.38
CA CYS A 52 4.95 6.56 6.74
C CYS A 52 3.43 6.61 6.85
N THR A 53 2.80 5.45 7.06
CA THR A 53 1.36 5.35 7.34
C THR A 53 0.97 6.17 8.58
N ALA A 54 1.84 6.25 9.59
CA ALA A 54 1.63 7.11 10.76
C ALA A 54 1.57 8.60 10.40
N SER A 55 2.45 9.08 9.52
CA SER A 55 2.43 10.48 9.04
C SER A 55 1.20 10.79 8.20
N LEU A 56 0.66 9.78 7.49
CA LEU A 56 -0.62 9.89 6.80
C LEU A 56 -1.80 10.02 7.78
N ALA A 57 -1.78 9.27 8.89
CA ALA A 57 -2.84 9.33 9.90
C ALA A 57 -2.97 10.71 10.56
N ILE A 58 -1.85 11.41 10.75
CA ILE A 58 -1.82 12.78 11.29
C ILE A 58 -1.74 13.86 10.21
N LYS A 59 -1.88 13.48 8.93
CA LYS A 59 -1.92 14.39 7.77
C LYS A 59 -0.77 15.40 7.74
N THR A 60 0.46 14.96 7.98
CA THR A 60 1.60 15.89 7.91
C THR A 60 1.67 16.55 6.53
N PRO A 61 1.95 17.87 6.41
CA PRO A 61 1.93 18.57 5.12
C PRO A 61 2.78 17.89 4.04
N SER A 62 3.97 17.41 4.40
CA SER A 62 4.89 16.73 3.49
C SER A 62 4.36 15.40 2.93
N VAL A 63 3.52 14.67 3.66
CA VAL A 63 2.89 13.44 3.15
C VAL A 63 1.69 13.78 2.29
N MET A 64 0.89 14.77 2.68
CA MET A 64 -0.28 15.19 1.90
C MET A 64 0.13 15.72 0.53
N GLU A 65 1.17 16.57 0.47
CA GLU A 65 1.73 17.06 -0.80
C GLU A 65 2.21 15.90 -1.69
N ARG A 66 2.88 14.90 -1.11
CA ARG A 66 3.34 13.73 -1.86
C ARG A 66 2.16 12.93 -2.41
N VAL A 67 1.13 12.71 -1.60
CA VAL A 67 -0.09 12.00 -2.02
C VAL A 67 -0.82 12.75 -3.13
N GLU A 68 -0.95 14.07 -3.05
CA GLU A 68 -1.59 14.90 -4.07
C GLU A 68 -0.85 14.83 -5.43
N ASN A 69 0.46 14.67 -5.39
CA ASN A 69 1.31 14.57 -6.58
C ASN A 69 1.61 13.13 -7.02
N ALA A 70 1.09 12.12 -6.30
CA ALA A 70 1.32 10.72 -6.62
C ALA A 70 0.59 10.31 -7.91
N GLY A 71 1.24 9.49 -8.71
CA GLY A 71 0.59 8.85 -9.86
C GLY A 71 -0.29 7.66 -9.45
N GLU A 72 0.05 7.01 -8.34
CA GLU A 72 -0.66 5.84 -7.82
C GLU A 72 -0.42 5.68 -6.32
N ILE A 73 -1.48 5.36 -5.57
CA ILE A 73 -1.42 5.02 -4.15
C ILE A 73 -1.60 3.51 -3.98
N VAL A 74 -0.54 2.86 -3.50
CA VAL A 74 -0.51 1.43 -3.21
C VAL A 74 -0.59 1.22 -1.70
N VAL A 75 -1.52 0.39 -1.25
CA VAL A 75 -1.64 -0.01 0.15
C VAL A 75 -1.40 -1.51 0.30
N ILE A 76 -0.54 -1.86 1.24
CA ILE A 76 -0.27 -3.25 1.65
C ILE A 76 -0.72 -3.37 3.10
N ASP A 77 -1.69 -4.24 3.38
CA ASP A 77 -2.10 -4.60 4.73
C ASP A 77 -1.80 -6.06 5.02
N GLY A 78 -1.48 -6.34 6.28
CA GLY A 78 -1.24 -7.71 6.73
C GLY A 78 -2.53 -8.55 6.84
N CYS A 79 -3.65 -7.93 7.21
CA CYS A 79 -4.89 -8.64 7.55
C CYS A 79 -6.14 -7.78 7.30
N PRO A 80 -7.37 -8.36 7.39
CA PRO A 80 -8.63 -7.67 7.08
C PRO A 80 -9.04 -6.55 8.04
N VAL A 81 -8.25 -6.27 9.09
CA VAL A 81 -8.41 -5.06 9.92
C VAL A 81 -8.11 -3.81 9.10
N SER A 82 -7.30 -3.95 8.04
CA SER A 82 -7.11 -2.92 7.03
C SER A 82 -6.58 -1.60 7.60
N CYS A 83 -5.61 -1.66 8.53
CA CYS A 83 -5.13 -0.50 9.27
C CYS A 83 -4.63 0.61 8.34
N ALA A 84 -3.77 0.29 7.37
CA ALA A 84 -3.21 1.29 6.46
C ALA A 84 -4.29 1.83 5.51
N LYS A 85 -5.17 0.95 5.01
CA LYS A 85 -6.28 1.36 4.12
C LYS A 85 -7.27 2.30 4.82
N ARG A 86 -7.67 1.98 6.05
CA ARG A 86 -8.60 2.82 6.84
C ARG A 86 -7.97 4.16 7.19
N ILE A 87 -6.66 4.21 7.46
CA ILE A 87 -5.94 5.46 7.63
C ILE A 87 -5.98 6.29 6.34
N ALA A 88 -5.73 5.69 5.18
CA ALA A 88 -5.81 6.39 3.89
C ALA A 88 -7.22 6.95 3.65
N ASP A 89 -8.26 6.14 3.87
CA ASP A 89 -9.66 6.56 3.69
C ASP A 89 -10.04 7.72 4.62
N ASN A 90 -9.68 7.63 5.91
CA ASN A 90 -9.92 8.70 6.89
C ASN A 90 -9.12 9.98 6.57
N SER A 91 -8.03 9.83 5.82
CA SER A 91 -7.23 10.95 5.32
C SER A 91 -7.71 11.52 3.99
N GLY A 92 -8.81 10.99 3.43
CA GLY A 92 -9.34 11.43 2.13
C GLY A 92 -8.47 11.00 0.96
N VAL A 93 -7.58 10.02 1.16
CA VAL A 93 -6.66 9.52 0.14
C VAL A 93 -7.31 8.36 -0.60
N LYS A 94 -7.43 8.53 -1.92
CA LYS A 94 -7.88 7.45 -2.80
C LYS A 94 -6.77 6.42 -2.95
N VAL A 95 -7.10 5.16 -2.69
CA VAL A 95 -6.20 4.02 -2.90
C VAL A 95 -6.47 3.41 -4.26
N ASP A 96 -5.42 3.24 -5.06
CA ASP A 96 -5.50 2.71 -6.42
C ASP A 96 -5.24 1.21 -6.46
N GLN A 97 -4.30 0.73 -5.63
CA GLN A 97 -4.00 -0.68 -5.47
C GLN A 97 -4.06 -1.07 -4.00
N TYR A 98 -4.76 -2.17 -3.69
CA TYR A 98 -4.86 -2.67 -2.33
C TYR A 98 -4.59 -4.17 -2.23
N VAL A 99 -3.62 -4.56 -1.40
CA VAL A 99 -3.23 -5.96 -1.16
C VAL A 99 -3.42 -6.30 0.31
N ILE A 100 -4.07 -7.43 0.60
CA ILE A 100 -4.14 -8.03 1.94
C ILE A 100 -3.35 -9.34 1.93
N ILE A 101 -2.30 -9.42 2.74
CA ILE A 101 -1.39 -10.57 2.77
C ILE A 101 -2.10 -11.88 3.14
N THR A 102 -3.05 -11.85 4.08
CA THR A 102 -3.81 -13.05 4.45
C THR A 102 -4.64 -13.63 3.29
N GLU A 103 -5.04 -12.81 2.33
CA GLU A 103 -5.75 -13.27 1.13
C GLU A 103 -4.83 -13.95 0.11
N LEU A 104 -3.51 -13.83 0.30
CA LEU A 104 -2.52 -14.61 -0.44
C LEU A 104 -2.33 -16.02 0.15
N GLY A 105 -3.10 -16.40 1.18
CA GLY A 105 -3.00 -17.68 1.87
C GLY A 105 -1.90 -17.73 2.93
N ILE A 106 -1.42 -16.58 3.41
CA ILE A 106 -0.42 -16.47 4.47
C ILE A 106 -1.14 -16.20 5.79
N ASN A 107 -1.09 -17.13 6.73
CA ASN A 107 -1.81 -17.01 7.98
C ASN A 107 -1.15 -15.98 8.91
N LYS A 108 -1.99 -15.17 9.57
CA LYS A 108 -1.54 -14.28 10.64
C LYS A 108 -1.21 -15.10 11.88
N ILE A 109 0.00 -14.96 12.38
CA ILE A 109 0.48 -15.47 13.66
C ILE A 109 1.06 -14.33 14.50
N GLY A 110 1.20 -14.57 15.81
CA GLY A 110 1.73 -13.58 16.76
C GLY A 110 3.26 -13.42 16.73
N ASP A 111 3.96 -14.30 16.02
CA ASP A 111 5.40 -14.16 15.75
C ASP A 111 5.65 -12.99 14.78
N MET A 112 6.87 -12.45 14.75
CA MET A 112 7.32 -11.39 13.84
C MET A 112 8.32 -11.89 12.79
N ASP A 113 8.69 -13.18 12.82
CA ASP A 113 9.57 -13.78 11.83
C ASP A 113 8.97 -13.77 10.42
N ILE A 114 9.81 -13.40 9.44
CA ILE A 114 9.45 -13.32 8.02
C ILE A 114 10.14 -14.46 7.27
N LEU A 115 9.37 -15.22 6.50
CA LEU A 115 9.89 -16.17 5.54
C LEU A 115 10.18 -15.48 4.20
N ASP A 116 11.34 -15.78 3.61
CA ASP A 116 11.74 -15.20 2.31
C ASP A 116 10.77 -15.56 1.17
N GLU A 117 10.15 -16.75 1.25
CA GLU A 117 9.12 -17.19 0.31
C GLU A 117 7.88 -16.28 0.40
N ASP A 118 7.38 -16.03 1.60
CA ASP A 118 6.23 -15.16 1.84
C ASP A 118 6.51 -13.71 1.42
N LEU A 119 7.73 -13.22 1.65
CA LEU A 119 8.18 -11.91 1.19
C LEU A 119 8.17 -11.84 -0.34
N THR A 120 8.73 -12.84 -0.99
CA THR A 120 8.79 -12.92 -2.46
C THR A 120 7.39 -13.01 -3.06
N LYS A 121 6.51 -13.83 -2.46
CA LYS A 121 5.10 -13.97 -2.85
C LYS A 121 4.34 -12.65 -2.71
N THR A 122 4.52 -11.93 -1.59
CA THR A 122 3.88 -10.64 -1.34
C THR A 122 4.35 -9.58 -2.34
N VAL A 123 5.67 -9.44 -2.54
CA VAL A 123 6.24 -8.49 -3.53
C VAL A 123 5.74 -8.79 -4.94
N SER A 124 5.70 -10.06 -5.32
CA SER A 124 5.20 -10.48 -6.64
C SER A 124 3.72 -10.15 -6.82
N ALA A 125 2.90 -10.37 -5.79
CA ALA A 125 1.47 -10.03 -5.82
C ALA A 125 1.25 -8.52 -6.01
N VAL A 126 2.03 -7.68 -5.31
CA VAL A 126 1.96 -6.23 -5.47
C VAL A 126 2.39 -5.82 -6.88
N LYS A 127 3.52 -6.32 -7.40
CA LYS A 127 3.97 -5.99 -8.76
C LYS A 127 2.98 -6.43 -9.85
N ALA A 128 2.27 -7.54 -9.63
CA ALA A 128 1.28 -8.06 -10.55
C ALA A 128 -0.05 -7.29 -10.53
N GLY A 129 -0.22 -6.28 -9.66
CA GLY A 129 -1.46 -5.53 -9.57
C GLY A 129 -2.63 -6.36 -8.99
N LYS A 130 -2.36 -7.48 -8.32
CA LYS A 130 -3.40 -8.29 -7.67
C LYS A 130 -4.02 -7.44 -6.56
N SER A 131 -5.17 -6.84 -6.84
CA SER A 131 -5.91 -6.04 -5.88
C SER A 131 -7.09 -6.84 -5.35
N VAL A 132 -7.35 -6.72 -4.05
CA VAL A 132 -8.68 -7.06 -3.52
C VAL A 132 -9.66 -6.10 -4.19
N CYS A 133 -10.81 -6.59 -4.65
CA CYS A 133 -11.81 -5.75 -5.32
C CYS A 133 -12.14 -4.54 -4.44
N LEU A 134 -11.62 -3.37 -4.83
CA LEU A 134 -12.03 -2.11 -4.23
C LEU A 134 -13.41 -1.83 -4.80
N ASP A 135 -14.44 -1.92 -3.96
CA ASP A 135 -15.75 -1.40 -4.31
C ASP A 135 -15.59 0.11 -4.59
N ARG A 136 -15.56 0.52 -5.87
CA ARG A 136 -16.42 1.57 -6.43
C ARG A 136 -16.17 1.93 -7.90
N LYS A 137 -17.29 2.36 -8.50
CA LYS A 137 -17.50 2.90 -9.86
C LYS A 137 -16.36 3.81 -10.33
N ARG A 138 -15.78 3.44 -11.47
CA ARG A 138 -14.78 4.20 -12.21
C ARG A 138 -15.46 5.40 -12.86
N GLU A 139 -15.17 6.62 -12.43
CA GLU A 139 -15.39 7.78 -13.30
C GLU A 139 -14.25 7.84 -14.33
N ASP A 140 -14.65 8.05 -15.58
CA ASP A 140 -13.87 7.79 -16.80
C ASP A 140 -12.64 8.69 -16.95
N HIS A 141 -11.48 8.21 -16.51
CA HIS A 141 -10.21 8.63 -17.09
C HIS A 141 -9.91 7.79 -18.33
N LYS A 142 -10.15 8.36 -19.51
CA LYS A 142 -9.70 7.84 -20.80
C LYS A 142 -8.17 7.70 -20.80
N GLY A 143 -7.68 6.47 -20.71
CA GLY A 143 -6.26 6.19 -20.90
C GLY A 143 -5.86 4.78 -20.47
N SER A 144 -5.76 3.88 -21.46
CA SER A 144 -5.13 2.54 -21.43
C SER A 144 -5.68 1.53 -20.41
N GLY A 145 -6.34 0.49 -20.92
CA GLY A 145 -7.04 -0.53 -20.15
C GLY A 145 -6.13 -1.39 -19.26
N CYS A 146 -6.50 -1.53 -17.99
CA CYS A 146 -6.16 -2.70 -17.20
C CYS A 146 -7.21 -3.77 -17.48
N ASN A 147 -6.79 -4.84 -18.18
CA ASN A 147 -7.62 -6.02 -18.45
C ASN A 147 -7.64 -6.93 -17.21
N CYS A 148 -8.41 -6.57 -16.20
CA CYS A 148 -8.69 -7.45 -15.07
C CYS A 148 -9.84 -8.39 -15.46
N GLY A 149 -9.52 -9.47 -16.16
CA GLY A 149 -10.45 -10.56 -16.45
C GLY A 149 -10.74 -11.36 -15.18
N CYS A 150 -11.71 -10.93 -14.37
CA CYS A 150 -12.25 -11.73 -13.28
C CYS A 150 -13.42 -12.56 -13.82
N ASN A 151 -13.17 -13.85 -14.06
CA ASN A 151 -14.21 -14.82 -14.31
C ASN A 151 -14.84 -15.21 -12.95
N SER A 152 -16.04 -14.71 -12.69
CA SER A 152 -16.81 -15.03 -11.48
C SER A 152 -17.35 -16.44 -11.58
N ASN A 153 -16.62 -17.43 -11.07
CA ASN A 153 -17.21 -18.74 -10.80
C ASN A 153 -17.70 -18.75 -9.35
N GLN A 154 -19.01 -18.56 -9.19
CA GLN A 154 -19.73 -18.99 -8.01
C GLN A 154 -19.53 -20.49 -7.85
N ILE A 155 -19.12 -20.93 -6.67
CA ILE A 155 -19.27 -22.34 -6.27
C ILE A 155 -20.09 -22.30 -4.99
N GLU A 156 -21.39 -22.53 -5.16
CA GLU A 156 -22.26 -23.08 -4.13
C GLU A 156 -21.67 -24.40 -3.62
N LYS A 157 -21.66 -24.59 -2.30
CA LYS A 157 -22.03 -25.83 -1.62
C LYS A 157 -22.25 -25.55 -0.14
#